data_AF-A0A831K718-F1
#
_entry.id   AF-A0A831K718-F1
#
_cell.length_a   1.000
_cell.length_b   1.000
_cell.length_c   1.000
_cell.angle_alpha   90.00
_cell.angle_beta   90.00
_cell.angle_gamma   90.00
#
_symmetry.space_group_name_H-M   'P 1'
#
loop_
_entity.id
_entity.type
_entity.pdbx_description
1 polymer ?
#
loop_
_entity_poly.entity_id
_entity_poly.type
_entity_poly.pdbx_seq_one_letter_code
_entity_poly.pdbx_strand_id
1 'polypeptide(L)'
;MRVPLRVESLIGSPKPVLYVNLRIPRLHIYKPLKMFIDTGSSWNILSERDSELMGIPFSKLHQKRTIVGVGGGTVIGHLIKNAVITFRNEEGKLVHRTLSEIYAIRTMKRDKHTRKKVLRFQAFLELTFS
;
A
#
# COMPACT_ATOMS: atom_id res chain seq x y z
N MET A 1 1.21 -9.41 -20.08
CA MET A 1 -0.12 -9.23 -19.43
C MET A 1 -0.36 -7.75 -19.28
N ARG A 2 -1.49 -7.21 -19.77
CA ARG A 2 -1.85 -5.81 -19.53
C ARG A 2 -2.87 -5.72 -18.39
N VAL A 3 -2.73 -4.66 -17.59
CA VAL A 3 -3.57 -4.40 -16.42
C VAL A 3 -4.35 -3.10 -16.68
N PRO A 4 -5.68 -3.11 -16.62
CA PRO A 4 -6.47 -1.91 -16.81
C PRO A 4 -6.33 -1.00 -15.59
N LEU A 5 -5.55 0.06 -15.74
CA LEU A 5 -5.39 1.11 -14.72
C LEU A 5 -6.39 2.23 -14.97
N ARG A 6 -6.84 2.88 -13.89
CA ARG A 6 -7.59 4.15 -13.98
C ARG A 6 -6.64 5.31 -13.70
N VAL A 7 -6.87 6.45 -14.32
CA VAL A 7 -6.15 7.68 -13.96
C VAL A 7 -7.01 8.48 -13.01
N GLU A 8 -6.47 8.79 -11.83
CA GLU A 8 -7.15 9.61 -10.83
C GLU A 8 -6.23 10.74 -10.35
N SER A 9 -6.82 11.89 -10.02
CA SER A 9 -6.09 13.01 -9.42
C SER A 9 -5.80 12.71 -7.94
N LEU A 10 -4.53 12.42 -7.63
CA LEU A 10 -4.04 12.16 -6.28
C LEU A 10 -2.97 13.19 -5.92
N ILE A 11 -3.14 13.86 -4.77
CA ILE A 11 -2.18 14.84 -4.23
C ILE A 11 -1.76 15.86 -5.30
N GLY A 12 -2.73 16.39 -6.06
CA GLY A 12 -2.51 17.44 -7.05
C GLY A 12 -1.92 17.00 -8.38
N SER A 13 -1.78 15.69 -8.65
CA SER A 13 -1.31 15.18 -9.95
C SER A 13 -2.08 13.93 -10.39
N PRO A 14 -2.24 13.71 -11.71
CA PRO A 14 -2.81 12.46 -12.20
C PRO A 14 -1.87 11.29 -11.87
N LYS A 15 -2.43 10.23 -11.30
CA LYS A 15 -1.71 9.00 -10.98
C LYS A 15 -2.44 7.79 -11.56
N PRO A 16 -1.69 6.81 -12.11
CA PRO A 16 -2.25 5.50 -12.45
C PRO A 16 -2.65 4.76 -11.17
N VAL A 17 -3.86 4.22 -11.15
CA VAL A 17 -4.48 3.57 -10.00
C VAL A 17 -4.97 2.18 -10.40
N LEU A 18 -4.69 1.23 -9.52
CA LEU A 18 -5.16 -0.15 -9.57
C LEU A 18 -6.10 -0.42 -8.41
N TYR A 19 -7.24 -1.03 -8.71
CA TYR A 19 -8.17 -1.56 -7.72
C TYR A 19 -7.92 -3.04 -7.53
N VAL A 20 -7.63 -3.44 -6.30
CA VAL A 20 -7.32 -4.83 -5.95
C VAL A 20 -8.17 -5.29 -4.77
N ASN A 21 -8.32 -6.60 -4.61
CA ASN A 21 -8.60 -7.20 -3.32
C ASN A 21 -7.28 -7.62 -2.68
N LEU A 22 -6.98 -7.05 -1.52
CA LEU A 22 -5.81 -7.41 -0.72
C LEU A 22 -6.19 -8.51 0.26
N ARG A 23 -5.43 -9.60 0.25
CA ARG A 23 -5.51 -10.69 1.22
C ARG A 23 -4.21 -10.78 2.01
N ILE A 24 -4.30 -10.76 3.34
CA ILE A 24 -3.17 -11.03 4.23
C ILE A 24 -3.58 -12.21 5.14
N PRO A 25 -3.28 -13.47 4.75
CA PRO A 25 -3.79 -14.65 5.43
C PRO A 25 -3.45 -14.70 6.92
N ARG A 26 -2.19 -14.42 7.28
CA ARG A 26 -1.70 -14.42 8.68
C ARG A 26 -2.46 -13.46 9.59
N LEU A 27 -3.05 -12.41 9.03
CA LEU A 27 -3.80 -11.39 9.78
C LEU A 27 -5.32 -11.55 9.63
N HIS A 28 -5.79 -12.55 8.88
CA HIS A 28 -7.21 -12.76 8.55
C HIS A 28 -7.85 -11.53 7.88
N ILE A 29 -7.08 -10.83 7.03
CA ILE A 29 -7.55 -9.64 6.32
C ILE A 29 -7.86 -10.01 4.87
N TYR A 30 -9.06 -9.61 4.43
CA TYR A 30 -9.48 -9.62 3.03
C TYR A 30 -10.34 -8.38 2.76
N LYS A 31 -9.78 -7.39 2.06
CA LYS A 31 -10.43 -6.09 1.86
C LYS A 31 -10.12 -5.52 0.46
N PRO A 32 -11.07 -4.80 -0.16
CA PRO A 32 -10.75 -4.01 -1.35
C PRO A 32 -9.76 -2.91 -0.98
N LEU A 33 -8.84 -2.62 -1.91
CA LEU A 33 -7.83 -1.59 -1.76
C LEU A 33 -7.63 -0.88 -3.09
N LYS A 34 -7.52 0.44 -3.02
CA LYS A 34 -7.11 1.28 -4.13
C LYS A 34 -5.63 1.61 -3.94
N MET A 35 -4.81 1.25 -4.92
CA MET A 35 -3.37 1.49 -4.89
C MET A 35 -2.99 2.34 -6.08
N PHE A 36 -2.25 3.42 -5.88
CA PHE A 36 -1.59 4.05 -7.01
C PHE A 36 -0.29 3.32 -7.35
N ILE A 37 0.07 3.42 -8.61
CA ILE A 37 1.23 2.77 -9.17
C ILE A 37 2.40 3.75 -9.11
N ASP A 38 3.48 3.37 -8.42
CA ASP A 38 4.68 4.19 -8.23
C ASP A 38 5.93 3.42 -8.64
N THR A 39 6.39 3.64 -9.86
CA THR A 39 7.62 3.04 -10.38
C THR A 39 8.90 3.64 -9.79
N GLY A 40 8.80 4.79 -9.11
CA GLY A 40 9.95 5.48 -8.51
C GLY A 40 10.26 5.04 -7.08
N SER A 41 9.43 4.19 -6.49
CA SER A 41 9.57 3.75 -5.11
C SER A 41 10.15 2.34 -5.02
N SER A 42 11.02 2.12 -4.03
CA SER A 42 11.62 0.80 -3.76
C SER A 42 10.75 -0.12 -2.88
N TRP A 43 9.51 0.29 -2.58
CA TRP A 43 8.69 -0.36 -1.56
C TRP A 43 7.23 -0.48 -2.01
N ASN A 44 6.54 -1.53 -1.55
CA ASN A 44 5.09 -1.55 -1.55
C ASN A 44 4.60 -1.01 -0.21
N ILE A 45 3.66 -0.06 -0.21
CA ILE A 45 3.21 0.61 1.02
C ILE A 45 1.68 0.56 1.15
N LEU A 46 1.21 0.15 2.33
CA LEU A 46 -0.14 0.45 2.82
C LEU A 46 -0.08 1.73 3.64
N SER A 47 -0.90 2.71 3.29
CA SER A 47 -0.97 3.96 4.05
C SER A 47 -1.41 3.72 5.49
N GLU A 48 -1.13 4.68 6.38
CA GLU A 48 -1.61 4.61 7.77
C GLU A 48 -3.14 4.54 7.79
N ARG A 49 -3.82 5.32 6.94
CA ARG A 49 -5.28 5.33 6.82
C ARG A 49 -5.83 3.97 6.38
N ASP A 50 -5.26 3.38 5.33
CA ASP A 50 -5.71 2.08 4.82
C ASP A 50 -5.46 0.98 5.86
N SER A 51 -4.32 1.06 6.56
CA SER A 51 -3.98 0.13 7.64
C SER A 51 -4.96 0.23 8.81
N GLU A 52 -5.37 1.44 9.19
CA GLU A 52 -6.40 1.68 10.21
C GLU A 52 -7.77 1.13 9.76
N LEU A 53 -8.20 1.42 8.53
CA LEU A 53 -9.47 0.94 7.97
C LEU A 53 -9.54 -0.58 7.84
N MET A 54 -8.41 -1.23 7.56
CA MET A 54 -8.30 -2.69 7.49
C MET A 54 -8.17 -3.35 8.87
N GLY A 55 -7.95 -2.57 9.93
CA GLY A 55 -7.73 -3.10 11.28
C GLY A 55 -6.39 -3.85 11.41
N ILE A 56 -5.33 -3.40 10.73
CA ILE A 56 -4.01 -4.03 10.78
C ILE A 56 -3.50 -4.05 12.24
N PRO A 57 -3.28 -5.24 12.83
CA PRO A 57 -2.80 -5.33 14.21
C PRO A 57 -1.29 -5.11 14.25
N PHE A 58 -0.85 -3.85 14.25
CA PHE A 58 0.57 -3.46 14.28
C PHE A 58 1.38 -4.12 15.42
N SER A 59 0.72 -4.51 16.53
CA SER A 59 1.34 -5.25 17.63
C SER A 59 1.86 -6.64 17.22
N LYS A 60 1.29 -7.26 16.18
CA LYS A 60 1.70 -8.56 15.62
C LYS A 60 2.78 -8.42 14.53
N LEU A 61 3.18 -7.19 14.20
CA LEU A 61 4.17 -6.88 13.16
C LEU A 61 5.47 -6.37 13.79
N HIS A 62 6.35 -7.32 14.15
CA HIS A 62 7.59 -7.05 14.89
C HIS A 62 8.73 -6.52 14.01
N GLN A 63 8.79 -6.92 12.74
CA GLN A 63 9.80 -6.45 11.80
C GLN A 63 9.43 -5.04 11.32
N LYS A 64 10.33 -4.09 11.58
CA LYS A 64 10.11 -2.66 11.34
C LYS A 64 11.29 -2.06 10.58
N ARG A 65 11.00 -1.08 9.75
CA ARG A 65 12.01 -0.26 9.09
C ARG A 65 11.61 1.20 9.13
N THR A 66 12.59 2.08 9.32
CA THR A 66 12.38 3.52 9.11
C THR A 66 12.32 3.79 7.60
N ILE A 67 11.23 4.39 7.14
CA ILE A 67 11.01 4.79 5.75
C ILE A 67 10.95 6.30 5.68
N VAL A 68 11.76 6.90 4.82
CA VAL A 68 11.84 8.35 4.61
C VAL A 68 11.17 8.71 3.29
N GLY A 69 10.52 9.87 3.24
CA GLY A 69 9.96 10.43 2.00
C GLY A 69 8.45 10.23 1.84
N VAL A 70 7.81 9.44 2.70
CA VAL A 70 6.35 9.27 2.63
C VAL A 70 5.65 10.53 3.12
N GLY A 71 4.96 11.22 2.20
CA GLY A 71 4.30 12.51 2.50
C GLY A 71 5.29 13.60 2.96
N GLY A 72 6.57 13.49 2.60
CA GLY A 72 7.63 14.42 3.00
C GLY A 72 8.08 14.27 4.46
N GLY A 73 7.82 13.13 5.10
CA GLY A 73 8.27 12.85 6.46
C GLY A 73 8.87 11.46 6.65
N THR A 74 9.21 11.15 7.90
CA THR A 74 9.74 9.84 8.31
C THR A 74 8.64 9.03 8.99
N VAL A 75 8.47 7.78 8.56
CA VAL A 75 7.47 6.84 9.08
C VAL A 75 8.11 5.52 9.48
N ILE A 76 7.41 4.75 10.32
CA ILE A 76 7.78 3.37 10.63
C ILE A 76 6.97 2.46 9.73
N GLY A 77 7.66 1.75 8.83
CA GLY A 77 7.09 0.68 8.03
C GLY A 77 7.13 -0.64 8.79
N HIS A 78 5.97 -1.26 8.98
CA HIS A 78 5.82 -2.59 9.56
C HIS A 78 5.70 -3.63 8.45
N LEU A 79 6.62 -4.59 8.41
CA LEU A 79 6.68 -5.56 7.32
C LEU A 79 5.56 -6.60 7.40
N ILE A 80 4.87 -6.78 6.27
CA ILE A 80 3.90 -7.83 6.01
C ILE A 80 4.45 -8.67 4.86
N LYS A 81 4.67 -9.96 5.11
CA LYS A 81 5.14 -10.91 4.10
C LYS A 81 3.97 -11.64 3.44
N ASN A 82 4.16 -11.99 2.17
CA ASN A 82 3.26 -12.86 1.39
C ASN A 82 1.82 -12.35 1.35
N ALA A 83 1.64 -11.04 1.18
CA ALA A 83 0.32 -10.47 0.92
C ALA A 83 -0.08 -10.81 -0.51
N VAL A 84 -1.36 -11.13 -0.75
CA VAL A 84 -1.85 -11.45 -2.10
C VAL A 84 -2.76 -10.33 -2.57
N ILE A 85 -2.42 -9.71 -3.69
CA ILE A 85 -3.32 -8.82 -4.41
C ILE A 85 -4.02 -9.60 -5.52
N THR A 86 -5.31 -9.33 -5.67
CA THR A 86 -6.14 -9.95 -6.70
C THR A 86 -6.85 -8.87 -7.50
N PHE A 87 -6.74 -8.92 -8.82
CA PHE A 87 -7.35 -7.97 -9.74
C PHE A 87 -7.72 -8.64 -11.07
N ARG A 88 -8.42 -7.95 -11.96
CA ARG A 88 -8.72 -8.45 -13.31
C ARG A 88 -7.77 -7.83 -14.34
N ASN A 89 -7.28 -8.64 -15.27
CA ASN A 89 -6.53 -8.14 -16.44
C ASN A 89 -7.48 -7.57 -17.52
N GLU A 90 -6.92 -7.14 -18.65
CA GLU A 90 -7.70 -6.61 -19.78
C GLU A 90 -8.71 -7.60 -20.38
N GLU A 91 -8.41 -8.90 -20.29
CA GLU A 91 -9.27 -10.00 -20.77
C GLU A 91 -10.35 -10.37 -19.75
N GLY A 92 -10.43 -9.66 -18.61
CA GLY A 92 -11.35 -9.95 -17.51
C GLY A 92 -10.92 -11.15 -16.64
N LYS A 93 -9.80 -11.81 -16.92
CA LYS A 93 -9.26 -12.92 -16.13
C LYS A 93 -8.80 -12.45 -14.76
N LEU A 94 -9.12 -13.23 -13.73
CA LEU A 94 -8.63 -13.01 -12.38
C LEU A 94 -7.13 -13.31 -12.30
N VAL A 95 -6.36 -12.35 -11.81
CA VAL A 95 -4.92 -12.43 -11.60
C VAL A 95 -4.65 -12.35 -10.11
N HIS A 96 -3.88 -13.32 -9.61
CA HIS A 96 -3.39 -13.33 -8.23
C HIS A 96 -1.88 -13.07 -8.24
N ARG A 97 -1.43 -12.08 -7.46
CA ARG A 97 -0.01 -11.80 -7.30
C ARG A 97 0.35 -11.75 -5.82
N THR A 98 1.37 -12.50 -5.47
CA THR A 98 1.94 -12.47 -4.12
C THR A 98 3.00 -11.38 -4.07
N LEU A 99 2.79 -10.40 -3.19
CA LEU A 99 3.78 -9.43 -2.78
C LEU A 99 4.62 -10.07 -1.68
N SER A 100 5.90 -10.30 -1.97
CA SER A 100 6.87 -10.84 -1.00
C SER A 100 6.94 -9.94 0.23
N GLU A 101 6.98 -8.62 0.01
CA GLU A 101 7.01 -7.60 1.04
C GLU A 101 6.06 -6.44 0.72
N ILE A 102 5.26 -6.07 1.72
CA ILE A 102 4.51 -4.81 1.76
C ILE A 102 4.62 -4.22 3.17
N TYR A 103 4.77 -2.90 3.26
CA TYR A 103 4.97 -2.20 4.52
C TYR A 103 3.70 -1.43 4.91
N ALA A 104 3.09 -1.79 6.03
CA ALA A 104 2.07 -0.96 6.66
C ALA A 104 2.75 0.17 7.42
N ILE A 105 2.58 1.42 6.97
CA ILE A 105 3.24 2.56 7.60
C ILE A 105 2.45 3.11 8.77
N ARG A 106 3.18 3.64 9.75
CA ARG A 106 2.62 4.39 10.86
C ARG A 106 3.53 5.56 11.19
N THR A 107 2.94 6.74 11.37
CA THR A 107 3.66 7.91 11.89
C THR A 107 4.04 7.73 13.35
N MET A 108 5.17 8.32 13.75
CA MET A 108 5.55 8.37 15.16
C MET A 108 4.57 9.26 15.92
N LYS A 109 4.05 8.78 17.07
CA LYS A 109 2.97 9.43 17.85
C LYS A 109 3.16 10.93 18.14
N ARG A 110 4.40 11.43 18.16
CA ARG A 110 4.72 12.83 18.49
C ARG A 110 4.71 13.77 17.28
N ASP A 111 4.61 13.26 16.04
CA ASP A 111 4.70 14.08 14.84
C ASP A 111 3.32 14.36 14.22
N LYS A 112 2.59 15.32 14.82
CA LYS A 112 1.25 15.72 14.36
C LYS A 112 1.27 16.36 12.97
N HIS A 113 2.37 17.02 12.58
CA HIS A 113 2.48 17.68 11.27
C HIS A 113 2.66 16.64 10.15
N THR A 114 3.58 15.70 10.34
CA THR A 114 3.78 14.59 9.40
C THR A 114 2.54 13.71 9.32
N ARG A 115 1.86 13.43 10.45
CA ARG A 115 0.62 12.64 10.43
C ARG A 115 -0.48 13.25 9.56
N LYS A 116 -0.66 14.58 9.57
CA LYS A 116 -1.64 15.23 8.69
C LYS A 116 -1.34 15.01 7.20
N LYS A 117 -0.05 14.97 6.81
CA LYS A 117 0.38 14.71 5.43
C LYS A 117 0.24 13.22 5.08
N VAL A 118 0.69 12.34 5.96
CA VAL A 118 0.65 10.88 5.76
C VAL A 118 -0.78 10.34 5.71
N LEU A 119 -1.73 10.90 6.46
CA LEU A 119 -3.14 10.47 6.39
C LEU A 119 -3.83 10.82 5.07
N ARG A 120 -3.30 11.80 4.32
CA ARG A 120 -3.78 12.12 2.95
C ARG A 120 -3.14 11.22 1.89
N PHE A 121 -2.11 10.47 2.28
CA PHE A 121 -1.35 9.60 1.41
C PHE A 121 -2.10 8.26 1.24
N GLN A 122 -2.21 7.78 0.01
CA GLN A 122 -2.87 6.50 -0.31
C GLN A 122 -1.83 5.38 -0.40
N ALA A 123 -2.27 4.12 -0.30
CA ALA A 123 -1.43 2.98 -0.58
C ALA A 123 -0.83 3.05 -2.00
N PHE A 124 0.37 2.52 -2.17
CA PHE A 124 1.02 2.41 -3.46
C PHE A 124 1.79 1.12 -3.64
N LEU A 125 1.95 0.76 -4.91
CA LEU A 125 2.64 -0.44 -5.35
C LEU A 125 3.89 -0.05 -6.14
N GLU A 126 5.03 -0.59 -5.74
CA GLU A 126 6.19 -0.68 -6.61
C GLU A 126 5.84 -1.63 -7.76
N LEU A 127 6.05 -1.20 -8.99
CA LEU A 127 5.90 -2.07 -10.14
C LEU A 127 7.15 -2.93 -10.36
N THR A 128 7.04 -4.20 -10.02
CA THR A 128 7.75 -5.26 -10.74
C THR A 128 6.71 -6.25 -11.30
N PHE A 129 6.24 -5.98 -12.52
CA PHE A 129 5.57 -6.98 -13.35
C PHE A 129 6.62 -7.72 -14.18
N SER A 130 7.48 -8.49 -13.53
CA SER A 130 8.29 -9.52 -14.20
C SER A 130 7.50 -10.83 -14.26
#